data_AF-A0A1X1AXD6-F1
#
_entry.id   AF-A0A1X1AXD6-F1
#
_cell.length_a   1.000
_cell.length_b   1.000
_cell.length_c   1.000
_cell.angle_alpha   90.00
_cell.angle_beta   90.00
_cell.angle_gamma   90.00
#
_symmetry.space_group_name_H-M   'P 1'
#
loop_
_entity.id
_entity.type
_entity.pdbx_description
1 polymer ?
#
loop_
_entity_poly.entity_id
_entity_poly.type
_entity_poly.pdbx_seq_one_letter_code
_entity_poly.pdbx_strand_id
1 'polypeptide(L)'
;MCRHQPGRQYASSPQQHSDEKDHQIVREPGFFTSLTRRDGGRRLPPARAARRISAFAYGNILVLSVVVVSETRAVEEREAAWLVLGTTLSTFFAHLFAEWLSHGVTARRPGETEGPEPSKMDFAAALRDAFPIITSGTVPFIILLIGSFEVIALFDPPGAQLCAAAIIIVRIGFLGLVVERLQSSKVSWRTIASGVGVAAVATIITIVKVILTH
;
A
#
# COMPACT_ATOMS: atom_id res chain seq x y z
N MET A 1 7.15 3.92 83.32
CA MET A 1 5.77 4.12 82.83
C MET A 1 5.68 3.58 81.42
N CYS A 2 4.91 2.51 81.23
CA CYS A 2 4.79 1.74 80.00
C CYS A 2 3.91 2.43 78.95
N ARG A 3 4.22 2.25 77.66
CA ARG A 3 3.20 2.07 76.62
C ARG A 3 3.69 1.21 75.45
N HIS A 4 2.95 0.10 75.26
CA HIS A 4 2.90 -0.84 74.14
C HIS A 4 2.73 -0.15 72.76
N GLN A 5 3.11 -0.73 71.61
CA GLN A 5 2.64 -1.99 71.01
C GLN A 5 3.59 -2.53 69.89
N PRO A 6 3.50 -3.83 69.52
CA PRO A 6 4.47 -4.54 68.68
C PRO A 6 4.13 -4.52 67.17
N GLY A 7 5.18 -4.53 66.34
CA GLY A 7 5.08 -4.70 64.89
C GLY A 7 4.80 -6.15 64.49
N ARG A 8 3.78 -6.35 63.66
CA ARG A 8 3.55 -7.59 62.90
C ARG A 8 4.56 -7.70 61.76
N GLN A 9 5.38 -8.74 61.76
CA GLN A 9 6.04 -9.25 60.56
C GLN A 9 5.25 -10.48 60.07
N TYR A 10 4.57 -10.32 58.93
CA TYR A 10 4.14 -11.43 58.08
C TYR A 10 4.70 -11.15 56.69
N ALA A 11 5.84 -11.79 56.38
CA ALA A 11 6.33 -11.91 55.02
C ALA A 11 5.93 -13.29 54.51
N SER A 12 4.77 -13.36 53.87
CA SER A 12 4.34 -14.49 53.05
C SER A 12 4.27 -14.03 51.61
N SER A 13 5.17 -14.56 50.79
CA SER A 13 5.16 -14.41 49.33
C SER A 13 3.86 -14.94 48.74
N PRO A 14 3.35 -14.30 47.68
CA PRO A 14 2.68 -15.05 46.63
C PRO A 14 3.40 -14.88 45.29
N GLN A 15 3.67 -16.04 44.70
CA GLN A 15 4.08 -16.28 43.33
C GLN A 15 3.37 -15.35 42.33
N GLN A 16 4.14 -14.52 41.62
CA GLN A 16 3.69 -13.92 40.36
C GLN A 16 3.77 -15.02 39.29
N HIS A 17 2.66 -15.73 39.12
CA HIS A 17 2.43 -16.59 37.99
C HIS A 17 2.33 -15.72 36.74
N SER A 18 3.21 -16.02 35.79
CA SER A 18 3.37 -15.43 34.46
C SER A 18 2.05 -15.42 33.68
N ASP A 19 1.42 -14.25 33.57
CA ASP A 19 0.39 -13.96 32.57
C ASP A 19 1.10 -13.74 31.22
N GLU A 20 1.63 -14.82 30.65
CA GLU A 20 2.12 -14.87 29.27
C GLU A 20 0.90 -14.82 28.36
N LYS A 21 0.36 -13.61 28.18
CA LYS A 21 -0.62 -13.35 27.13
C LYS A 21 0.08 -13.49 25.80
N ASP A 22 -0.14 -14.66 25.20
CA ASP A 22 -0.02 -14.95 23.78
C ASP A 22 -0.42 -13.71 22.97
N HIS A 23 0.57 -12.91 22.60
CA HIS A 23 0.44 -11.97 21.51
C HIS A 23 0.30 -12.83 20.26
N GLN A 24 -0.95 -13.19 19.93
CA GLN A 24 -1.30 -13.72 18.62
C GLN A 24 -0.68 -12.80 17.57
N ILE A 25 0.44 -13.25 17.01
CA ILE A 25 1.04 -12.67 15.82
C ILE A 25 0.08 -13.03 14.70
N VAL A 26 -0.96 -12.21 14.53
CA VAL A 26 -1.78 -12.20 13.33
C VAL A 26 -0.79 -11.97 12.19
N ARG A 27 -0.50 -13.04 11.46
CA ARG A 27 0.46 -13.08 10.36
C ARG A 27 -0.13 -12.26 9.22
N GLU A 28 0.07 -10.95 9.25
CA GLU A 28 -0.40 -10.06 8.20
C GLU A 28 0.28 -10.46 6.88
N PRO A 29 -0.45 -10.51 5.75
CA PRO A 29 0.10 -10.96 4.48
C PRO A 29 1.33 -10.12 4.09
N GLY A 30 2.41 -10.75 3.63
CA GLY A 30 3.74 -10.14 3.51
C GLY A 30 3.85 -8.87 2.65
N PHE A 31 2.84 -8.60 1.81
CA PHE A 31 2.74 -7.35 1.05
C PHE A 31 2.49 -6.12 1.95
N PHE A 32 1.71 -6.27 3.04
CA PHE A 32 1.27 -5.17 3.92
C PHE A 32 2.35 -4.67 4.86
N THR A 33 3.26 -5.56 5.28
CA THR A 33 4.36 -5.24 6.20
C THR A 33 5.35 -4.24 5.60
N SER A 34 5.48 -4.21 4.26
CA SER A 34 6.42 -3.29 3.57
C SER A 34 5.93 -1.83 3.55
N LEU A 35 4.62 -1.60 3.58
CA LEU A 35 4.03 -0.26 3.57
C LEU A 35 4.08 0.41 4.95
N THR A 36 4.06 -0.37 6.03
CA THR A 36 3.91 0.13 7.41
C THR A 36 5.10 -0.18 8.34
N ARG A 37 6.00 -1.09 7.95
CA ARG A 37 7.14 -1.52 8.77
C ARG A 37 8.47 -1.30 8.05
N ARG A 38 9.45 -0.82 8.83
CA ARG A 38 10.88 -0.89 8.48
C ARG A 38 11.37 -2.34 8.68
N ASP A 39 12.32 -2.81 7.86
CA ASP A 39 13.11 -4.00 8.20
C ASP A 39 13.72 -3.77 9.60
N GLY A 40 13.29 -4.56 10.60
CA GLY A 40 13.66 -4.37 12.01
C GLY A 40 12.54 -3.95 12.97
N GLY A 41 11.28 -3.91 12.54
CA GLY A 41 10.13 -3.95 13.45
C GLY A 41 9.63 -2.63 14.03
N ARG A 42 10.31 -1.49 13.81
CA ARG A 42 9.83 -0.14 14.19
C ARG A 42 8.85 0.43 13.15
N ARG A 43 7.80 1.12 13.63
CA ARG A 43 6.83 1.86 12.78
C ARG A 43 7.55 2.94 11.95
N LEU A 44 7.18 3.09 10.68
CA LEU A 44 7.70 4.16 9.82
C LEU A 44 7.31 5.55 10.38
N PRO A 45 8.18 6.57 10.24
CA PRO A 45 7.78 7.95 10.51
C PRO A 45 6.55 8.35 9.68
N PRO A 46 5.58 9.11 10.25
CA PRO A 46 4.33 9.44 9.56
C PRO A 46 4.51 10.03 8.16
N ALA A 47 5.51 10.90 7.97
CA ALA A 47 5.82 11.50 6.68
C ALA A 47 6.24 10.47 5.61
N ARG A 48 6.99 9.42 5.99
CA ARG A 48 7.37 8.34 5.05
C ARG A 48 6.20 7.42 4.74
N ALA A 49 5.37 7.12 5.73
CA ALA A 49 4.16 6.34 5.53
C ALA A 49 3.21 7.05 4.55
N ALA A 50 3.00 8.36 4.73
CA ALA A 50 2.19 9.18 3.84
C ALA A 50 2.69 9.14 2.38
N ARG A 51 4.01 9.23 2.15
CA ARG A 51 4.59 9.11 0.79
C ARG A 51 4.36 7.74 0.15
N ARG A 52 4.50 6.65 0.90
CA ARG A 52 4.25 5.30 0.38
C ARG A 52 2.78 5.07 0.06
N ILE A 53 1.90 5.58 0.92
CA ILE A 53 0.44 5.53 0.73
C ILE A 53 0.06 6.32 -0.53
N SER A 54 0.58 7.53 -0.72
CA SER A 54 0.28 8.34 -1.92
C SER A 54 0.84 7.70 -3.19
N ALA A 55 2.07 7.19 -3.17
CA ALA A 55 2.67 6.47 -4.28
C ALA A 55 1.87 5.21 -4.67
N PHE A 56 1.39 4.46 -3.67
CA PHE A 56 0.49 3.33 -3.89
C PHE A 56 -0.83 3.78 -4.52
N ALA A 57 -1.50 4.78 -3.96
CA ALA A 57 -2.79 5.27 -4.48
C ALA A 57 -2.65 5.74 -5.93
N TYR A 58 -1.64 6.57 -6.21
CA TYR A 58 -1.40 7.12 -7.53
C TYR A 58 -1.10 6.03 -8.57
N GLY A 59 -0.22 5.08 -8.23
CA GLY A 59 0.09 3.95 -9.11
C GLY A 59 -1.13 3.10 -9.43
N ASN A 60 -1.97 2.78 -8.45
CA ASN A 60 -3.18 1.97 -8.67
C ASN A 60 -4.22 2.72 -9.51
N ILE A 61 -4.43 4.02 -9.26
CA ILE A 61 -5.38 4.83 -10.04
C ILE A 61 -4.94 4.89 -11.51
N LEU A 62 -3.68 5.20 -11.79
CA LEU A 62 -3.19 5.31 -13.16
C LEU A 62 -3.26 3.98 -13.92
N VAL A 63 -2.87 2.88 -13.28
CA VAL A 63 -2.96 1.56 -13.90
C VAL A 63 -4.41 1.17 -14.13
N LEU A 64 -5.32 1.43 -13.18
CA LEU A 64 -6.75 1.18 -13.36
C LEU A 64 -7.31 1.98 -14.53
N SER A 65 -6.93 3.26 -14.67
CA SER A 65 -7.35 4.09 -15.80
C SER A 65 -6.95 3.47 -17.14
N VAL A 66 -5.70 3.02 -17.27
CA VAL A 66 -5.24 2.34 -18.50
C VAL A 66 -6.07 1.08 -18.75
N VAL A 67 -6.19 0.21 -17.74
CA VAL A 67 -6.95 -1.06 -17.87
C VAL A 67 -8.40 -0.80 -18.25
N VAL A 68 -9.07 0.18 -17.65
CA VAL A 68 -10.49 0.48 -17.92
C VAL A 68 -10.68 1.15 -19.28
N VAL A 69 -9.74 1.97 -19.74
CA VAL A 69 -9.83 2.65 -21.04
C VAL A 69 -9.46 1.73 -22.20
N SER A 70 -8.54 0.78 -22.01
CA SER A 70 -8.13 -0.15 -23.07
C SER A 70 -9.30 -0.96 -23.62
N GLU A 71 -9.40 -1.07 -24.94
CA GLU A 71 -10.37 -1.95 -25.59
C GLU A 71 -9.96 -3.41 -25.47
N THR A 72 -10.91 -4.33 -25.61
CA THR A 72 -10.66 -5.78 -25.54
C THR A 72 -9.63 -6.24 -26.58
N ARG A 73 -9.69 -5.67 -27.80
CA ARG A 73 -8.71 -5.95 -28.87
C ARG A 73 -7.28 -5.55 -28.48
N ALA A 74 -7.11 -4.50 -27.69
CA ALA A 74 -5.80 -4.10 -27.18
C ALA A 74 -5.22 -5.15 -26.22
N VAL A 75 -6.05 -5.99 -25.58
CA VAL A 75 -5.58 -7.11 -24.75
C VAL A 75 -5.14 -8.28 -25.63
N GLU A 76 -5.89 -8.60 -26.69
CA GLU A 76 -5.52 -9.62 -27.70
C GLU A 76 -4.15 -9.30 -28.33
N GLU A 77 -3.95 -8.04 -28.73
CA GLU A 77 -2.70 -7.57 -29.37
C GLU A 77 -1.57 -7.29 -28.38
N ARG A 78 -1.76 -7.55 -27.08
CA ARG A 78 -0.81 -7.31 -25.98
C ARG A 78 -0.55 -5.82 -25.69
N GLU A 79 -1.15 -4.92 -26.45
CA GLU A 79 -0.98 -3.47 -26.31
C GLU A 79 -1.39 -3.00 -24.91
N ALA A 80 -2.50 -3.49 -24.35
CA ALA A 80 -2.96 -3.15 -23.01
C ALA A 80 -1.91 -3.50 -21.93
N ALA A 81 -1.22 -4.65 -22.07
CA ALA A 81 -0.15 -5.02 -21.16
C ALA A 81 1.03 -4.04 -21.28
N TRP A 82 1.47 -3.72 -22.50
CA TRP A 82 2.55 -2.76 -22.72
C TRP A 82 2.20 -1.34 -22.26
N LEU A 83 0.95 -0.90 -22.43
CA LEU A 83 0.47 0.38 -21.91
C LEU A 83 0.52 0.43 -20.38
N VAL A 84 0.11 -0.65 -19.71
CA VAL A 84 0.23 -0.76 -18.25
C VAL A 84 1.70 -0.70 -17.82
N LEU A 85 2.58 -1.45 -18.48
CA LEU A 85 4.01 -1.44 -18.16
C LEU A 85 4.63 -0.05 -18.38
N GLY A 86 4.36 0.56 -19.53
CA GLY A 86 4.84 1.88 -19.89
C GLY A 86 4.37 2.95 -18.91
N THR A 87 3.08 2.94 -18.54
CA THR A 87 2.51 3.85 -17.54
C THR A 87 3.14 3.65 -16.16
N THR A 88 3.38 2.40 -15.77
CA THR A 88 3.99 2.08 -14.48
C THR A 88 5.42 2.60 -14.40
N LEU A 89 6.22 2.36 -15.45
CA LEU A 89 7.60 2.80 -15.52
C LEU A 89 7.71 4.32 -15.61
N SER A 90 6.91 4.96 -16.47
CA SER A 90 6.93 6.42 -16.62
C SER A 90 6.55 7.12 -15.31
N THR A 91 5.53 6.61 -14.62
CA THR A 91 5.10 7.13 -13.31
C THR A 91 6.19 6.95 -12.26
N PHE A 92 6.84 5.79 -12.23
CA PHE A 92 7.93 5.52 -11.30
C PHE A 92 9.10 6.50 -11.51
N PHE A 93 9.54 6.69 -12.76
CA PHE A 93 10.61 7.63 -13.07
C PHE A 93 10.21 9.08 -12.81
N ALA A 94 8.97 9.47 -13.13
CA ALA A 94 8.45 10.80 -12.82
C ALA A 94 8.48 11.07 -11.31
N HIS A 95 8.15 10.07 -10.48
CA HIS A 95 8.20 10.19 -9.03
C HIS A 95 9.63 10.38 -8.51
N LEU A 96 10.58 9.60 -9.03
CA LEU A 96 12.01 9.75 -8.68
C LEU A 96 12.56 11.11 -9.13
N PHE A 97 12.16 11.57 -10.32
CA PHE A 97 12.53 12.88 -10.83
C PHE A 97 11.98 14.01 -9.96
N ALA A 98 10.72 13.92 -9.51
CA ALA A 98 10.11 14.90 -8.61
C ALA A 98 10.82 14.94 -7.24
N GLU A 99 11.21 13.78 -6.69
CA GLU A 99 11.98 13.72 -5.44
C GLU A 99 13.39 14.31 -5.59
N TRP A 100 14.03 14.05 -6.73
CA TRP A 100 15.33 14.66 -7.04
C TRP A 100 15.24 16.18 -7.14
N LEU A 101 14.19 16.69 -7.81
CA LEU A 101 13.96 18.13 -7.94
C LEU A 101 13.65 18.78 -6.58
N SER A 102 12.86 18.12 -5.73
CA SER A 102 12.47 18.65 -4.42
C SER A 102 13.65 18.68 -3.43
N HIS A 103 14.57 17.73 -3.52
CA HIS A 103 15.78 17.72 -2.70
C HIS A 103 16.69 18.93 -2.95
N GLY A 104 16.81 19.38 -4.20
CA GLY A 104 17.60 20.58 -4.52
C GLY A 104 17.02 21.86 -3.92
N VAL A 105 15.71 21.92 -3.71
CA VAL A 105 15.01 23.09 -3.15
C VAL A 105 14.95 23.06 -1.63
N THR A 106 14.88 21.87 -1.03
CA THR A 106 14.73 21.69 0.43
C THR A 106 16.08 21.63 1.16
N ALA A 107 17.18 21.54 0.43
CA ALA A 107 18.51 21.59 1.02
C ALA A 107 18.75 22.95 1.70
N ARG A 108 19.11 22.90 2.99
CA ARG A 108 19.48 24.08 3.80
C ARG A 108 20.51 24.93 3.07
N ARG A 109 20.23 26.22 2.87
CA ARG A 109 21.17 27.14 2.23
C ARG A 109 22.30 27.51 3.20
N PRO A 110 23.49 27.89 2.70
CA PRO A 110 24.57 28.36 3.55
C PRO A 110 24.11 29.55 4.40
N GLY A 111 24.03 29.38 5.72
CA GLY A 111 23.64 30.43 6.68
C GLY A 111 22.27 30.27 7.34
N GLU A 112 21.39 29.38 6.87
CA GLU A 112 20.16 29.04 7.60
C GLU A 112 20.48 28.15 8.79
N THR A 113 19.71 28.18 9.88
CA THR A 113 19.88 27.31 11.07
C THR A 113 18.87 26.16 11.15
N GLU A 114 17.77 26.26 10.40
CA GLU A 114 16.70 25.27 10.32
C GLU A 114 16.62 24.70 8.91
N GLY A 115 16.42 23.39 8.81
CA GLY A 115 16.32 22.66 7.54
C GLY A 115 17.13 21.37 7.57
N PRO A 116 16.78 20.37 6.73
CA PRO A 116 17.61 19.18 6.58
C PRO A 116 19.02 19.60 6.14
N GLU A 117 20.05 19.04 6.78
CA GLU A 117 21.43 19.17 6.31
C GLU A 117 21.49 18.94 4.79
N PRO A 118 22.42 19.60 4.07
CA PRO A 118 22.71 19.34 2.65
C PRO A 118 23.34 17.94 2.50
N SER A 119 22.59 16.93 2.91
CA SER A 119 22.87 15.51 2.73
C SER A 119 22.64 15.18 1.28
N LYS A 120 23.50 14.33 0.74
CA LYS A 120 23.26 13.67 -0.55
C LYS A 120 21.89 12.99 -0.50
N MET A 121 21.15 13.08 -1.61
CA MET A 121 19.89 12.38 -1.80
C MET A 121 20.06 10.89 -1.47
N ASP A 122 19.25 10.38 -0.55
CA ASP A 122 19.22 8.95 -0.23
C ASP A 122 18.42 8.23 -1.33
N PHE A 123 19.11 7.93 -2.43
CA PHE A 123 18.52 7.29 -3.61
C PHE A 123 17.87 5.93 -3.27
N ALA A 124 18.45 5.19 -2.32
CA ALA A 124 17.89 3.91 -1.89
C ALA A 124 16.55 4.09 -1.15
N ALA A 125 16.43 5.13 -0.32
CA ALA A 125 15.16 5.47 0.32
C ALA A 125 14.11 5.95 -0.70
N ALA A 126 14.51 6.78 -1.68
CA ALA A 126 13.63 7.25 -2.74
C ALA A 126 13.07 6.09 -3.58
N LEU A 127 13.93 5.15 -3.99
CA LEU A 127 13.52 3.93 -4.69
C LEU A 127 12.54 3.09 -3.87
N ARG A 128 12.80 2.91 -2.57
CA ARG A 128 11.94 2.11 -1.69
C ARG A 128 10.59 2.77 -1.44
N ASP A 129 10.56 4.10 -1.34
CA ASP A 129 9.32 4.86 -1.19
C ASP A 129 8.50 4.86 -2.51
N ALA A 130 9.15 4.78 -3.67
CA ALA A 130 8.51 4.67 -4.99
C ALA A 130 8.11 3.22 -5.38
N PHE A 131 8.65 2.20 -4.71
CA PHE A 131 8.37 0.78 -4.99
C PHE A 131 6.88 0.39 -5.07
N PRO A 132 5.96 0.98 -4.27
CA PRO A 132 4.54 0.72 -4.40
C PRO A 132 4.00 0.95 -5.82
N ILE A 133 4.55 1.90 -6.57
CA ILE A 133 4.16 2.18 -7.96
C ILE A 133 4.44 0.96 -8.85
N ILE A 134 5.65 0.41 -8.78
CA ILE A 134 6.05 -0.79 -9.55
C ILE A 134 5.08 -1.93 -9.26
N THR A 135 4.86 -2.23 -7.98
CA THR A 135 3.97 -3.35 -7.60
C THR A 135 2.52 -3.14 -8.03
N SER A 136 2.09 -1.90 -8.29
CA SER A 136 0.74 -1.57 -8.75
C SER A 136 0.51 -1.99 -10.19
N GLY A 137 1.56 -1.91 -11.02
CA GLY A 137 1.52 -2.32 -12.42
C GLY A 137 1.93 -3.76 -12.70
N THR A 138 2.83 -4.33 -11.90
CA THR A 138 3.40 -5.67 -12.17
C THR A 138 2.34 -6.77 -12.22
N VAL A 139 1.42 -6.80 -11.25
CA VAL A 139 0.40 -7.86 -11.19
C VAL A 139 -0.61 -7.72 -12.34
N PRO A 140 -1.21 -6.53 -12.59
CA PRO A 140 -2.08 -6.32 -13.75
C PRO A 140 -1.38 -6.59 -15.08
N PHE A 141 -0.11 -6.20 -15.23
CA PHE A 141 0.70 -6.50 -16.42
C PHE A 141 0.78 -8.00 -16.67
N ILE A 142 1.12 -8.80 -15.66
CA ILE A 142 1.21 -10.26 -15.78
C ILE A 142 -0.15 -10.85 -16.14
N ILE A 143 -1.24 -10.39 -15.51
CA ILE A 143 -2.60 -10.88 -15.79
C ILE A 143 -2.98 -10.62 -17.25
N LEU A 144 -2.80 -9.38 -17.73
CA LEU A 144 -3.11 -9.02 -19.12
C LEU A 144 -2.22 -9.75 -20.11
N LEU A 145 -0.93 -9.89 -19.80
CA LEU A 145 0.02 -10.59 -20.66
C LEU A 145 -0.36 -12.07 -20.77
N ILE A 146 -0.70 -12.75 -19.66
CA ILE A 146 -1.17 -14.15 -19.70
C ILE A 146 -2.49 -14.27 -20.48
N GLY A 147 -3.42 -13.33 -20.26
CA GLY A 147 -4.69 -13.29 -21.00
C GLY A 147 -4.54 -13.16 -22.51
N SER A 148 -3.49 -12.48 -22.97
CA SER A 148 -3.20 -12.33 -24.42
C SER A 148 -2.73 -13.62 -25.12
N PHE A 149 -2.36 -14.67 -24.37
CA PHE A 149 -1.86 -15.91 -24.96
C PHE A 149 -2.93 -17.01 -25.09
N GLU A 150 -4.17 -16.78 -24.65
CA GLU A 150 -5.29 -17.75 -24.68
C GLU A 150 -4.94 -19.16 -24.13
N VAL A 151 -3.93 -19.27 -23.26
CA VAL A 151 -3.40 -20.57 -22.78
C VAL A 151 -4.41 -21.30 -21.91
N ILE A 152 -5.33 -20.55 -21.28
CA ILE A 152 -6.37 -21.07 -20.39
C ILE A 152 -7.71 -20.69 -21.04
N ALA A 153 -8.48 -21.68 -21.47
CA ALA A 153 -9.78 -21.47 -22.15
C ALA A 153 -10.82 -20.69 -21.31
N LEU A 154 -10.58 -20.54 -20.01
CA LEU A 154 -11.41 -19.75 -19.09
C LEU A 154 -10.91 -18.30 -18.90
N PHE A 155 -9.78 -17.93 -19.52
CA PHE A 155 -9.07 -16.66 -19.32
C PHE A 155 -8.98 -15.87 -20.64
N ASP A 156 -10.14 -15.66 -21.24
CA ASP A 156 -10.35 -14.85 -22.44
C ASP A 156 -9.95 -13.37 -22.19
N PRO A 157 -9.59 -12.57 -23.22
CA PRO A 157 -9.17 -11.17 -23.06
C PRO A 157 -10.10 -10.29 -22.19
N PRO A 158 -11.45 -10.38 -22.30
CA PRO A 158 -12.37 -9.66 -21.40
C PRO A 158 -12.24 -10.11 -19.94
N GLY A 159 -12.07 -11.41 -19.71
CA GLY A 159 -11.89 -11.99 -18.38
C GLY A 159 -10.58 -11.54 -17.73
N ALA A 160 -9.49 -11.55 -18.49
CA ALA A 160 -8.18 -11.07 -18.04
C ALA A 160 -8.23 -9.59 -17.64
N GLN A 161 -8.90 -8.76 -18.45
CA GLN A 161 -9.09 -7.35 -18.17
C GLN A 161 -9.93 -7.11 -16.91
N LEU A 162 -11.00 -7.88 -16.72
CA LEU A 162 -11.84 -7.81 -15.52
C LEU A 162 -11.06 -8.26 -14.26
N CYS A 163 -10.26 -9.32 -14.35
CA CYS A 163 -9.38 -9.76 -13.26
C CYS A 163 -8.32 -8.70 -12.92
N ALA A 164 -7.71 -8.08 -13.92
CA ALA A 164 -6.73 -7.01 -13.75
C ALA A 164 -7.36 -5.76 -13.08
N ALA A 165 -8.57 -5.37 -13.48
CA ALA A 165 -9.29 -4.28 -12.84
C ALA A 165 -9.67 -4.64 -11.40
N ALA A 166 -10.22 -5.85 -11.18
CA ALA A 166 -10.67 -6.30 -9.87
C ALA A 166 -9.53 -6.31 -8.84
N ILE A 167 -8.33 -6.78 -9.21
CA ILE A 167 -7.20 -6.81 -8.27
C ILE A 167 -6.75 -5.40 -7.85
N ILE A 168 -6.83 -4.42 -8.76
CA ILE A 168 -6.49 -3.02 -8.46
C ILE A 168 -7.55 -2.39 -7.56
N ILE A 169 -8.83 -2.65 -7.84
CA ILE A 169 -9.95 -2.17 -7.02
C ILE A 169 -9.82 -2.70 -5.58
N VAL A 170 -9.55 -3.99 -5.43
CA VAL A 170 -9.31 -4.63 -4.14
C VAL A 170 -8.13 -3.95 -3.44
N ARG A 171 -7.02 -3.71 -4.13
CA ARG A 171 -5.84 -3.01 -3.59
C ARG A 171 -6.17 -1.61 -3.07
N ILE A 172 -6.95 -0.82 -3.81
CA ILE A 172 -7.39 0.52 -3.38
C ILE A 172 -8.31 0.42 -2.14
N GLY A 173 -9.27 -0.51 -2.14
CA GLY A 173 -10.15 -0.73 -0.99
C GLY A 173 -9.38 -1.09 0.29
N PHE A 174 -8.37 -1.96 0.16
CA PHE A 174 -7.49 -2.33 1.28
C PHE A 174 -6.62 -1.17 1.77
N LEU A 175 -6.20 -0.24 0.90
CA LEU A 175 -5.43 0.93 1.32
C LEU A 175 -6.20 1.79 2.31
N GLY A 176 -7.49 2.03 2.06
CA GLY A 176 -8.37 2.79 2.97
C GLY A 176 -8.38 2.21 4.39
N LEU A 177 -8.42 0.88 4.48
CA LEU A 177 -8.35 0.15 5.76
C LEU A 177 -7.01 0.34 6.48
N VAL A 178 -5.89 0.26 5.74
CA VAL A 178 -4.54 0.39 6.29
C VAL A 178 -4.28 1.81 6.80
N VAL A 179 -4.69 2.81 6.02
CA VAL A 179 -4.53 4.24 6.35
C VAL A 179 -5.28 4.59 7.63
N GLU A 180 -6.51 4.10 7.78
CA GLU A 180 -7.29 4.35 8.99
C GLU A 180 -6.69 3.63 10.20
N ARG A 181 -6.21 2.39 10.04
CA ARG A 181 -5.54 1.66 11.13
C ARG A 181 -4.24 2.32 11.60
N LEU A 182 -3.58 3.08 10.72
CA LEU A 182 -2.38 3.86 11.08
C LEU A 182 -2.72 5.17 11.80
N GLN A 183 -3.85 5.81 11.47
CA GLN A 183 -4.28 7.07 12.07
C GLN A 183 -5.12 6.88 13.35
N SER A 184 -5.81 5.76 13.48
CA SER A 184 -6.72 5.46 14.59
C SER A 184 -6.49 4.03 15.09
N SER A 185 -6.41 3.85 16.42
CA SER A 185 -6.29 2.52 17.04
C SER A 185 -7.55 1.65 16.83
N LYS A 186 -8.63 2.19 16.27
CA LYS A 186 -9.89 1.48 15.99
C LYS A 186 -10.30 1.74 14.54
N VAL A 187 -10.37 0.67 13.74
CA VAL A 187 -10.94 0.70 12.38
C VAL A 187 -12.44 0.96 12.52
N SER A 188 -12.95 2.02 11.89
CA SER A 188 -14.37 2.37 11.95
C SER A 188 -15.14 1.58 10.90
N TRP A 189 -16.30 1.04 11.27
CA TRP A 189 -17.18 0.34 10.32
C TRP A 189 -17.57 1.20 9.12
N ARG A 190 -17.64 2.54 9.30
CA ARG A 190 -17.96 3.49 8.22
C ARG A 190 -16.88 3.57 7.14
N THR A 191 -15.63 3.34 7.49
CA THR A 191 -14.50 3.40 6.55
C THR A 191 -14.31 2.07 5.83
N ILE A 192 -14.59 0.95 6.51
CA ILE A 192 -14.76 -0.34 5.83
C ILE A 192 -15.88 -0.21 4.79
N ALA A 193 -17.02 0.35 5.19
CA ALA A 193 -18.16 0.55 4.29
C ALA A 193 -17.85 1.49 3.12
N SER A 194 -17.05 2.56 3.31
CA SER A 194 -16.68 3.46 2.21
C SER A 194 -15.70 2.80 1.23
N GLY A 195 -14.71 2.05 1.73
CA GLY A 195 -13.80 1.27 0.88
C GLY A 195 -14.53 0.20 0.07
N VAL A 196 -15.46 -0.53 0.72
CA VAL A 196 -16.33 -1.51 0.06
C VAL A 196 -17.25 -0.82 -0.96
N GLY A 197 -17.80 0.35 -0.63
CA GLY A 197 -18.66 1.12 -1.53
C GLY A 197 -17.92 1.55 -2.80
N VAL A 198 -16.72 2.11 -2.67
CA VAL A 198 -15.87 2.48 -3.82
C VAL A 198 -15.52 1.24 -4.65
N ALA A 199 -15.19 0.12 -4.00
CA ALA A 199 -14.88 -1.12 -4.69
C ALA A 199 -16.09 -1.69 -5.46
N ALA A 200 -17.28 -1.65 -4.87
CA ALA A 200 -18.51 -2.08 -5.50
C ALA A 200 -18.82 -1.21 -6.73
N VAL A 201 -18.73 0.11 -6.61
CA VAL A 201 -18.97 1.04 -7.74
C VAL A 201 -17.99 0.78 -8.88
N ALA A 202 -16.69 0.66 -8.58
CA ALA A 202 -15.68 0.38 -9.60
C ALA A 202 -15.90 -0.99 -10.27
N THR A 203 -16.35 -1.98 -9.51
CA THR A 203 -16.70 -3.31 -10.04
C THR A 203 -17.90 -3.22 -10.99
N ILE A 204 -18.96 -2.51 -10.61
CA ILE A 204 -20.14 -2.29 -11.44
C ILE A 204 -19.75 -1.60 -12.75
N ILE A 205 -18.97 -0.51 -12.67
CA ILE A 205 -18.48 0.21 -13.86
C ILE A 205 -17.74 -0.74 -14.80
N THR A 206 -16.87 -1.59 -14.25
CA THR A 206 -16.09 -2.57 -15.04
C THR A 206 -16.99 -3.60 -15.71
N ILE A 207 -17.97 -4.16 -14.98
CA ILE A 207 -18.93 -5.13 -15.54
C ILE A 207 -19.76 -4.50 -16.64
N VAL A 208 -20.32 -3.31 -16.40
CA VAL A 208 -21.11 -2.57 -17.40
C VAL A 208 -20.29 -2.31 -18.65
N LYS A 209 -19.04 -1.87 -18.48
CA LYS A 209 -18.13 -1.66 -19.61
C LYS A 209 -17.95 -2.96 -20.41
N VAL A 210 -17.57 -4.05 -19.75
CA VAL A 210 -17.34 -5.34 -20.43
C VAL A 210 -18.59 -5.76 -21.21
N ILE A 211 -19.78 -5.68 -20.63
CA ILE A 211 -21.04 -6.02 -21.31
C ILE A 211 -21.30 -5.12 -22.53
N LEU A 212 -20.98 -3.83 -22.46
CA LEU A 212 -21.19 -2.88 -23.56
C LEU A 212 -20.13 -2.96 -24.68
N THR A 213 -18.96 -3.51 -24.38
CA THR A 213 -17.85 -3.66 -25.36
C THR A 213 -17.68 -5.09 -25.87
N HIS A 214 -18.53 -6.02 -25.42
CA HIS A 214 -18.68 -7.37 -25.95
C HIS A 214 -19.73 -7.42 -27.06
#